data_AF-A0A8D8TDZ8-F1
#
_entry.id   AF-A0A8D8TDZ8-F1
#
_cell.length_a   1.000
_cell.length_b   1.000
_cell.length_c   1.000
_cell.angle_alpha   90.00
_cell.angle_beta   90.00
_cell.angle_gamma   90.00
#
_symmetry.space_group_name_H-M   'P 1'
#
loop_
_entity.id
_entity.type
_entity.pdbx_description
1 polymer ?
#
loop_
_entity_poly.entity_id
_entity_poly.type
_entity_poly.pdbx_seq_one_letter_code
_entity_poly.pdbx_strand_id
1 'polypeptide(L)'
;MTAQGLQTETEERKNAILLHTLGAEVLHIFKSFNVDIKLIKHEELLKKYEEYFLPTKNICMERHIFFSRKQKMEEGVDEFYTSLTNLSLSCEFGTLRESLVRDISHAPNWERGFVPHT
;
A
#
# COMPACT_ATOMS: atom_id res chain seq x y z
N MET A 1 25.92 -13.33 -1.85
CA MET A 1 26.30 -14.56 -1.13
C MET A 1 25.13 -15.53 -1.24
N THR A 2 25.22 -16.54 -2.10
CA THR A 2 24.20 -17.60 -2.22
C THR A 2 24.68 -18.80 -1.41
N ALA A 3 23.91 -19.22 -0.40
CA ALA A 3 24.24 -20.38 0.41
C ALA A 3 24.19 -21.65 -0.46
N GLN A 4 25.35 -22.23 -0.73
CA GLN A 4 25.58 -23.19 -1.81
C GLN A 4 25.05 -24.61 -1.55
N GLY A 5 24.21 -24.81 -0.53
CA GLY A 5 23.62 -26.11 -0.16
C GLY A 5 22.09 -26.14 -0.08
N LEU A 6 21.41 -24.99 -0.07
CA LEU A 6 19.95 -24.95 0.13
C LEU A 6 19.16 -25.27 -1.16
N GLN A 7 19.78 -25.13 -2.32
CA GLN A 7 19.09 -25.31 -3.61
C GLN A 7 18.61 -26.75 -3.83
N THR A 8 19.31 -27.74 -3.26
CA THR A 8 19.02 -29.17 -3.40
C THR A 8 18.22 -29.76 -2.24
N GLU A 9 17.88 -28.97 -1.23
CA GLU A 9 17.14 -29.43 -0.05
C GLU A 9 15.63 -29.52 -0.30
N THR A 10 14.93 -30.32 0.51
CA THR A 10 13.48 -30.46 0.42
C THR A 10 12.76 -29.14 0.72
N GLU A 11 11.63 -28.91 0.07
CA GLU A 11 10.79 -27.72 0.30
C GLU A 11 10.39 -27.59 1.78
N GLU A 12 10.06 -28.70 2.43
CA GLU A 12 9.78 -28.76 3.87
C GLU A 12 10.94 -28.22 4.70
N ARG A 13 12.19 -28.60 4.38
CA ARG A 13 13.37 -28.15 5.12
C ARG A 13 13.64 -26.67 4.87
N LYS A 14 13.50 -26.18 3.64
CA LYS A 14 13.62 -24.76 3.30
C LYS A 14 12.59 -23.93 4.08
N ASN A 15 11.34 -24.39 4.13
CA ASN A 15 10.26 -23.73 4.85
C ASN A 15 10.49 -23.74 6.37
N ALA A 16 10.95 -24.86 6.92
CA ALA A 16 11.28 -24.96 8.34
C ALA A 16 12.42 -24.00 8.74
N ILE A 17 13.47 -23.90 7.92
CA ILE A 17 14.57 -22.96 8.13
C ILE A 17 14.05 -21.52 8.09
N LEU A 18 13.25 -21.17 7.07
CA LEU A 18 12.65 -19.84 6.94
C LEU A 18 11.86 -19.45 8.20
N LEU A 19 10.93 -20.31 8.65
CA LEU A 19 10.12 -20.04 9.84
C LEU A 19 10.98 -19.94 11.11
N HIS A 20 12.02 -20.76 11.22
CA HIS A 20 12.95 -20.69 12.35
C HIS A 20 13.72 -19.37 12.37
N THR A 21 14.20 -18.92 11.21
CA THR A 21 14.95 -17.65 11.08
C THR A 21 14.06 -16.42 11.31
N LEU A 22 12.80 -16.45 10.87
CA LEU A 22 11.84 -15.36 11.06
C LEU A 22 11.38 -15.19 12.52
N GLY A 23 11.50 -16.25 13.33
CA GLY A 23 11.23 -16.21 14.76
C GLY A 23 9.76 -16.38 15.14
N ALA A 24 9.51 -16.45 16.45
CA ALA A 24 8.21 -16.84 17.02
C ALA A 24 7.07 -15.87 16.67
N GLU A 25 7.38 -14.58 16.55
CA GLU A 25 6.42 -13.55 16.15
C GLU A 25 5.87 -13.80 14.75
N VAL A 26 6.59 -14.45 13.85
CA VAL A 26 6.11 -14.65 12.46
C VAL A 26 5.28 -15.94 12.31
N LEU A 27 5.27 -16.80 13.34
CA LEU A 27 4.49 -18.04 13.35
C LEU A 27 2.98 -17.81 13.48
N HIS A 28 2.53 -16.73 14.14
CA HIS A 28 1.10 -16.43 14.18
C HIS A 28 0.57 -16.01 12.80
N ILE A 29 1.40 -15.33 12.01
CA ILE A 29 1.12 -14.96 10.62
C ILE A 29 1.08 -16.21 9.75
N PHE A 30 2.02 -17.14 9.93
CA PHE A 30 1.99 -18.42 9.20
C PHE A 30 0.65 -19.16 9.37
N LYS A 31 0.12 -19.18 10.60
CA LYS A 31 -1.18 -19.80 10.90
C LYS A 31 -2.35 -19.13 10.16
N SER A 32 -2.27 -17.81 9.91
CA SER A 32 -3.33 -17.10 9.17
C SER A 32 -3.35 -17.45 7.68
N PHE A 33 -2.24 -17.93 7.12
CA PHE A 33 -2.17 -18.37 5.73
C PHE A 33 -2.95 -19.66 5.45
N ASN A 34 -3.28 -20.44 6.50
CA ASN A 34 -4.04 -21.68 6.42
C ASN A 34 -3.46 -22.69 5.40
N VAL A 35 -2.13 -22.83 5.41
CA VAL A 35 -1.35 -23.72 4.52
C VAL A 35 -0.56 -24.76 5.31
N ASP A 36 -0.30 -25.91 4.70
CA ASP A 36 0.57 -26.95 5.26
C ASP A 36 2.02 -26.71 4.81
N ILE A 37 2.94 -26.61 5.78
CA ILE A 37 4.38 -26.43 5.57
C ILE A 37 5.01 -27.51 4.67
N LYS A 38 4.43 -28.71 4.67
CA LYS A 38 4.92 -29.87 3.89
C LYS A 38 4.45 -29.85 2.44
N LEU A 39 3.35 -29.17 2.16
CA LEU A 39 2.71 -29.13 0.84
C LEU A 39 3.02 -27.84 0.08
N ILE A 40 3.24 -26.73 0.80
CA ILE A 40 3.53 -25.44 0.18
C ILE A 40 4.95 -25.40 -0.39
N LYS A 41 5.06 -24.92 -1.63
CA LYS A 41 6.37 -24.63 -2.24
C LYS A 41 7.02 -23.44 -1.55
N HIS A 42 8.34 -23.47 -1.42
CA HIS A 42 9.11 -22.42 -0.76
C HIS A 42 8.87 -21.04 -1.37
N GLU A 43 8.83 -20.94 -2.70
CA GLU A 43 8.54 -19.69 -3.40
C GLU A 43 7.13 -19.16 -3.11
N GLU A 44 6.14 -20.05 -2.97
CA GLU A 44 4.77 -19.66 -2.65
C GLU A 44 4.66 -19.15 -1.21
N LEU A 45 5.37 -19.78 -0.28
CA LEU A 45 5.45 -19.33 1.12
C LEU A 45 6.13 -17.95 1.21
N LEU A 46 7.22 -17.73 0.48
CA LEU A 46 7.87 -16.43 0.38
C LEU A 46 6.91 -15.37 -0.16
N LYS A 47 6.18 -15.68 -1.23
CA LYS A 47 5.20 -14.75 -1.81
C LYS A 47 4.11 -14.35 -0.81
N LYS A 48 3.59 -15.30 -0.01
CA LYS A 48 2.60 -14.99 1.04
C LYS A 48 3.17 -14.05 2.11
N TYR A 49 4.42 -14.25 2.49
CA TYR A 49 5.10 -13.34 3.41
C TYR A 49 5.37 -11.97 2.80
N GLU A 50 5.78 -11.92 1.53
CA GLU A 50 5.90 -10.66 0.79
C GLU A 50 4.55 -9.94 0.74
N GLU A 51 3.46 -10.60 0.38
CA GLU A 51 2.12 -10.01 0.36
C GLU A 51 1.65 -9.52 1.75
N TYR A 52 2.05 -10.20 2.82
CA TYR A 52 1.70 -9.82 4.19
C TYR A 52 2.54 -8.65 4.73
N PHE A 53 3.86 -8.67 4.49
CA PHE A 53 4.79 -7.69 5.05
C PHE A 53 5.03 -6.48 4.15
N LEU A 54 4.85 -6.63 2.84
CA LEU A 54 4.77 -5.45 1.98
C LEU A 54 3.55 -4.67 2.44
N PRO A 55 3.69 -3.36 2.72
CA PRO A 55 2.52 -2.54 2.94
C PRO A 55 1.68 -2.63 1.67
N THR A 56 0.56 -3.35 1.72
CA THR A 56 -0.54 -3.15 0.78
C THR A 56 -0.76 -1.65 0.79
N LYS A 57 -0.42 -1.00 -0.32
CA LYS A 57 -0.61 0.44 -0.51
C LYS A 57 -1.94 0.82 0.10
N ASN A 58 -1.94 1.62 1.16
CA ASN A 58 -3.15 1.87 1.91
C ASN A 58 -4.02 2.82 1.08
N ILE A 59 -4.77 2.25 0.13
CA ILE A 59 -5.61 2.99 -0.80
C ILE A 59 -6.60 3.87 -0.04
N CYS A 60 -7.07 3.43 1.13
CA CYS A 60 -7.91 4.23 2.00
C CYS A 60 -7.19 5.51 2.46
N MET A 61 -5.94 5.39 2.92
CA MET A 61 -5.12 6.54 3.32
C MET A 61 -4.79 7.46 2.13
N GLU A 62 -4.37 6.90 0.99
CA GLU A 62 -4.07 7.69 -0.22
C GLU A 62 -5.29 8.50 -0.68
N ARG A 63 -6.46 7.84 -0.73
CA ARG A 63 -7.73 8.50 -1.07
C ARG A 63 -8.11 9.54 -0.03
N HIS A 64 -7.91 9.26 1.25
CA HIS A 64 -8.15 10.24 2.31
C HIS A 64 -7.28 11.49 2.16
N ILE A 65 -5.99 11.34 1.87
CA ILE A 65 -5.07 12.45 1.61
C ILE A 65 -5.56 13.26 0.40
N PHE A 66 -5.96 12.58 -0.68
CA PHE A 66 -6.51 13.23 -1.89
C PHE A 66 -7.78 14.03 -1.60
N PHE A 67 -8.78 13.42 -0.95
CA PHE A 67 -10.05 14.10 -0.64
C PHE A 67 -9.92 15.20 0.42
N SER A 68 -8.89 15.12 1.26
CA SER A 68 -8.61 16.15 2.28
C SER A 68 -7.76 17.31 1.75
N ARG A 69 -7.26 17.20 0.50
CA ARG A 69 -6.38 18.20 -0.09
C ARG A 69 -7.15 19.48 -0.43
N LYS A 70 -6.74 20.59 0.18
CA LYS A 70 -7.32 21.93 0.00
C LYS A 70 -6.28 22.90 -0.52
N GLN A 71 -6.64 23.78 -1.45
CA GLN A 71 -5.74 24.82 -1.97
C GLN A 71 -5.25 25.70 -0.82
N LYS A 72 -3.94 25.94 -0.74
CA LYS A 72 -3.38 26.86 0.27
C LYS A 72 -3.62 28.31 -0.16
N MET A 73 -3.63 29.23 0.80
CA MET A 73 -3.89 30.65 0.56
C MET A 73 -2.93 31.28 -0.48
N GLU A 74 -1.67 30.87 -0.46
CA GLU A 74 -0.62 31.36 -1.37
C GLU A 74 -0.34 30.43 -2.55
N GLU A 75 -1.11 29.36 -2.72
CA GLU A 75 -0.88 28.37 -3.78
C GLU A 75 -1.64 28.74 -5.05
N GLY A 76 -0.93 28.82 -6.17
CA GLY A 76 -1.53 29.06 -7.47
C GLY A 76 -2.47 27.93 -7.89
N VAL A 77 -3.48 28.24 -8.73
CA VAL A 77 -4.44 27.24 -9.21
C VAL A 77 -3.75 26.09 -9.96
N ASP A 78 -2.77 26.41 -10.80
CA ASP A 78 -1.99 25.41 -11.56
C ASP A 78 -1.12 24.53 -10.65
N GLU A 79 -0.55 25.12 -9.59
CA GLU A 79 0.24 24.39 -8.58
C GLU A 79 -0.65 23.43 -7.78
N PHE A 80 -1.83 23.90 -7.39
CA PHE A 80 -2.84 23.09 -6.72
C PHE A 80 -3.30 21.92 -7.59
N TYR A 81 -3.67 22.21 -8.84
CA TYR A 81 -4.10 21.20 -9.81
C TYR A 81 -3.01 20.15 -10.05
N THR A 82 -1.76 20.58 -10.18
CA THR A 82 -0.61 19.68 -10.35
C THR A 82 -0.41 18.79 -9.12
N SER A 83 -0.44 19.38 -7.92
CA SER A 83 -0.34 18.64 -6.66
C SER A 83 -1.45 17.60 -6.51
N LEU A 84 -2.70 17.98 -6.82
CA LEU A 84 -3.86 17.11 -6.75
C LEU A 84 -3.78 15.97 -7.79
N THR A 85 -3.31 16.28 -9.00
CA THR A 85 -3.06 15.29 -10.05
C THR A 85 -2.02 14.26 -9.63
N ASN A 86 -0.96 14.69 -8.94
CA ASN A 86 0.07 13.80 -8.42
C ASN A 86 -0.47 12.88 -7.33
N LEU A 87 -1.26 13.40 -6.38
CA LEU A 87 -1.92 12.58 -5.35
C LEU A 87 -2.87 11.53 -5.95
N SER A 88 -3.57 11.87 -7.04
CA SER A 88 -4.50 10.92 -7.67
C SER A 88 -3.82 9.69 -8.31
N LEU A 89 -2.50 9.74 -8.58
CA LEU A 89 -1.73 8.61 -9.15
C LEU A 89 -1.74 7.38 -8.22
N SER A 90 -1.75 7.60 -6.91
CA SER A 90 -1.72 6.52 -5.92
C SER A 90 -3.10 6.01 -5.52
N CYS A 91 -4.18 6.70 -5.90
CA CYS A 91 -5.51 6.46 -5.34
C CYS A 91 -6.34 5.35 -6.02
N GLU A 92 -5.88 4.79 -7.13
CA GLU A 92 -6.58 3.74 -7.88
C GLU A 92 -8.04 4.10 -8.23
N PHE A 93 -8.26 5.32 -8.74
CA PHE A 93 -9.60 5.79 -9.14
C PHE A 93 -10.08 5.24 -10.48
N GLY A 94 -9.22 4.58 -11.26
CA GLY A 94 -9.55 4.08 -12.58
C GLY A 94 -10.06 5.19 -13.50
N THR A 95 -11.20 4.95 -14.15
CA THR A 95 -11.82 5.88 -15.11
C THR A 95 -12.33 7.18 -14.48
N LEU A 96 -12.53 7.22 -13.15
CA LEU A 96 -13.02 8.40 -12.43
C LEU A 96 -11.92 9.42 -12.11
N ARG A 97 -10.65 9.10 -12.39
CA ARG A 97 -9.52 9.92 -11.95
C ARG A 97 -9.62 11.37 -12.44
N GLU A 98 -9.88 11.57 -13.72
CA GLU A 98 -9.93 12.91 -14.32
C GLU A 98 -11.13 13.74 -13.85
N SER A 99 -12.29 13.10 -13.65
CA SER A 99 -13.48 13.80 -13.13
C SER A 99 -13.26 14.23 -11.68
N LEU A 100 -12.73 13.35 -10.84
CA LEU A 100 -12.47 13.66 -9.42
C LEU A 100 -11.43 14.79 -9.23
N VAL A 101 -10.35 14.78 -10.02
CA VAL A 101 -9.35 15.88 -9.98
C VAL A 101 -10.00 17.20 -10.39
N ARG A 102 -10.87 17.19 -11.40
CA ARG A 102 -11.59 18.38 -11.87
C ARG A 102 -12.58 18.90 -10.83
N ASP A 103 -13.39 18.02 -10.26
CA ASP A 103 -14.43 18.40 -9.29
C ASP A 103 -13.82 19.02 -8.03
N ILE A 104 -12.73 18.43 -7.51
CA ILE A 104 -12.04 18.95 -6.32
C ILE A 104 -11.28 20.24 -6.64
N SER A 105 -10.66 20.36 -7.82
CA SER A 105 -9.97 21.60 -8.21
C SER A 105 -10.90 22.81 -8.35
N HIS A 106 -12.18 22.57 -8.65
CA HIS A 106 -13.20 23.60 -8.82
C HIS A 106 -14.18 23.69 -7.62
N ALA A 107 -13.96 22.91 -6.57
CA ALA A 107 -14.84 22.85 -5.40
C ALA A 107 -15.00 24.25 -4.75
N PRO A 108 -16.22 24.65 -4.35
CA PRO A 108 -16.46 25.96 -3.77
C PRO A 108 -15.69 26.21 -2.46
N ASN A 109 -15.37 27.48 -2.17
CA ASN A 109 -14.52 27.89 -1.04
C ASN A 109 -15.03 27.44 0.35
N TRP A 110 -16.34 27.22 0.53
CA TRP A 110 -16.91 26.78 1.81
C TRP A 110 -16.61 25.31 2.14
N GLU A 111 -16.36 24.47 1.13
CA GLU A 111 -15.87 23.09 1.32
C GLU A 111 -14.36 23.07 1.64
N ARG A 112 -13.64 24.16 1.32
CA ARG A 112 -12.20 24.31 1.56
C ARG A 112 -11.85 24.73 3.00
N GLY A 113 -12.81 24.75 3.92
CA GLY A 113 -12.56 25.03 5.34
C GLY A 113 -12.26 26.50 5.66
N PHE A 114 -12.70 27.42 4.81
CA PHE A 114 -12.64 28.85 5.11
C PHE A 114 -13.74 29.18 6.13
N VAL A 115 -13.37 29.31 7.42
CA VAL A 115 -14.24 29.94 8.41
C VAL A 115 -14.11 31.44 8.20
N PRO A 116 -15.16 32.18 7.82
CA PRO A 116 -15.05 33.62 7.67
C PRO A 116 -14.72 34.21 9.04
N HIS A 117 -13.55 34.83 9.18
CA HIS A 117 -13.31 35.72 10.30
C HIS A 117 -14.16 36.97 10.08
N THR A 118 -15.25 37.06 10.84
CA THR A 118 -16.02 38.29 11.06
C THR A 118 -15.14 39.38 11.64
#